data_AF-A0A7S8HQ91-F1
#
_entry.id   AF-A0A7S8HQ91-F1
#
_cell.length_a   1.000
_cell.length_b   1.000
_cell.length_c   1.000
_cell.angle_alpha   90.00
_cell.angle_beta   90.00
_cell.angle_gamma   90.00
#
_symmetry.space_group_name_H-M   'P 1'
#
loop_
_entity.id
_entity.type
_entity.pdbx_description
1 polymer ?
#
loop_
_entity_poly.entity_id
_entity_poly.type
_entity_poly.pdbx_seq_one_letter_code
_entity_poly.pdbx_strand_id
1 'polypeptide(L)' 'MAVPKKRTSLSKKRIRKNIWKRKGYWAARKAFSLAKSICTGNSKGFCGLQIQKNNQVLEESESI' A
#
# COMPACT_ATOMS: atom_id res chain seq x y z
N MET A 1 -16.60 36.87 12.50
CA MET A 1 -15.98 35.51 12.47
C MET A 1 -15.58 35.11 13.87
N ALA A 2 -15.70 33.82 14.23
CA ALA A 2 -15.30 33.35 15.57
C ALA A 2 -13.77 33.24 15.67
N VAL A 3 -13.20 33.82 16.74
CA VAL A 3 -11.74 33.82 17.00
C VAL A 3 -11.43 32.91 18.19
N PRO A 4 -10.39 32.05 18.12
CA PRO A 4 -10.02 31.20 19.24
C PRO A 4 -9.53 32.03 20.42
N LYS A 5 -10.20 31.90 21.57
CA LYS A 5 -9.85 32.65 22.79
C LYS A 5 -8.51 32.21 23.40
N LYS A 6 -8.13 30.94 23.20
CA LYS A 6 -6.91 30.32 23.75
C LYS A 6 -6.28 29.38 22.73
N ARG A 7 -4.96 29.22 22.81
CA ARG A 7 -4.23 28.23 22.00
C ARG A 7 -4.61 26.81 22.41
N THR A 8 -4.57 25.90 21.45
CA THR A 8 -4.75 24.47 21.71
C THR A 8 -3.53 23.90 22.44
N SER A 9 -3.76 23.01 23.41
CA SER A 9 -2.65 22.33 24.10
C SER A 9 -1.86 21.45 23.12
N LEU A 10 -0.59 21.18 23.44
CA LEU A 10 0.28 20.39 22.58
C LEU A 10 -0.27 18.98 22.33
N SER A 11 -0.85 18.36 23.37
CA SER A 11 -1.50 17.04 23.27
C SER A 11 -2.67 17.07 22.28
N LYS A 12 -3.62 18.00 22.44
CA LYS A 12 -4.78 18.13 21.54
C LYS A 12 -4.36 18.41 20.09
N LYS A 13 -3.30 19.20 19.88
CA LYS A 13 -2.72 19.43 18.55
C LYS A 13 -2.15 18.15 17.92
N ARG A 14 -1.40 17.34 18.69
CA ARG A 14 -0.81 16.08 18.22
C ARG A 14 -1.88 15.04 17.87
N ILE A 15 -2.92 14.89 18.70
CA ILE A 15 -4.03 13.95 18.45
C ILE A 15 -4.68 14.24 17.10
N ARG A 16 -5.02 15.51 16.81
CA ARG A 16 -5.61 15.89 15.51
C ARG A 16 -4.69 15.57 14.33
N LYS A 17 -3.39 15.84 14.45
CA LYS A 17 -2.41 15.48 13.41
C LYS A 17 -2.29 13.96 13.22
N ASN A 18 -2.35 13.18 14.30
CA ASN A 18 -2.28 11.72 14.23
C ASN A 18 -3.49 11.13 13.52
N ILE A 19 -4.70 11.68 13.71
CA ILE A 19 -5.90 11.26 12.98
C ILE A 19 -5.71 11.46 11.47
N TRP A 20 -5.13 12.60 11.06
CA TRP A 20 -4.83 12.85 9.65
C TRP A 20 -3.78 11.87 9.11
N LYS A 21 -2.67 11.66 9.83
CA LYS A 21 -1.61 10.71 9.45
C LYS A 21 -2.09 9.26 9.36
N ARG A 22 -3.03 8.84 10.23
CA ARG A 22 -3.59 7.48 10.26
C ARG A 22 -4.28 7.10 8.94
N LYS A 23 -4.79 8.07 8.17
CA LYS A 23 -5.37 7.80 6.85
C LYS A 23 -4.35 7.22 5.87
N GLY A 24 -3.10 7.67 5.94
CA GLY A 24 -2.01 7.14 5.10
C GLY A 24 -1.70 5.67 5.37
N TYR A 25 -1.77 5.23 6.62
CA TYR A 25 -1.60 3.81 6.98
C TYR A 25 -2.61 2.90 6.27
N TRP A 26 -3.89 3.32 6.23
CA TRP A 26 -4.93 2.55 5.53
C TRP A 26 -4.69 2.49 4.02
N ALA A 27 -4.23 3.59 3.41
CA ALA A 27 -3.87 3.61 2.00
C ALA A 27 -2.69 2.68 1.70
N ALA A 28 -1.63 2.74 2.52
CA ALA A 28 -0.46 1.86 2.40
C ALA A 28 -0.84 0.38 2.54
N ARG A 29 -1.71 0.04 3.49
CA ARG A 29 -2.16 -1.34 3.70
C ARG A 29 -2.93 -1.90 2.48
N LYS A 30 -3.80 -1.07 1.88
CA LYS A 30 -4.51 -1.43 0.64
C LYS A 30 -3.54 -1.57 -0.53
N ALA A 31 -2.63 -0.61 -0.71
CA ALA A 31 -1.63 -0.62 -1.77
C ALA A 31 -0.69 -1.84 -1.69
N PHE A 32 -0.27 -2.21 -0.49
CA PHE A 32 0.58 -3.39 -0.28
C PHE A 32 -0.14 -4.69 -0.64
N SER A 33 -1.37 -4.88 -0.15
CA SER A 33 -2.20 -6.04 -0.52
C SER A 33 -2.39 -6.12 -2.04
N LEU A 34 -2.64 -4.97 -2.65
CA LEU A 34 -2.81 -4.84 -4.09
C LEU A 34 -1.55 -5.22 -4.87
N ALA A 35 -0.39 -4.71 -4.48
CA ALA A 35 0.89 -5.04 -5.10
C ALA A 35 1.16 -6.55 -5.06
N LYS A 36 0.91 -7.22 -3.93
CA LYS A 36 1.07 -8.67 -3.80
C LYS A 36 0.15 -9.43 -4.75
N SER A 37 -1.11 -8.99 -4.91
CA SER A 37 -2.06 -9.58 -5.87
C SER A 37 -1.60 -9.41 -7.32
N ILE A 38 -0.99 -8.27 -7.66
CA ILE A 38 -0.48 -8.02 -9.01
C ILE A 38 0.73 -8.93 -9.29
N CYS A 39 1.66 -9.03 -8.35
CA CYS A 39 2.90 -9.80 -8.52
C CYS A 39 2.67 -11.29 -8.77
N THR A 40 1.57 -11.88 -8.27
CA THR A 40 1.26 -13.30 -8.47
C THR A 40 0.64 -13.61 -9.82
N GLY A 41 0.14 -12.61 -10.57
CA GLY A 41 -0.41 -12.80 -11.92
C GLY A 41 -1.70 -13.64 -12.00
N ASN A 42 -2.19 -14.17 -10.89
CA ASN A 42 -3.36 -15.05 -10.83
C ASN A 42 -4.69 -14.27 -10.83
N SER A 43 -4.66 -12.96 -10.60
CA SER A 43 -5.85 -12.12 -10.52
C SER A 43 -6.33 -11.69 -11.93
N LYS A 44 -7.38 -12.34 -12.44
CA LYS A 44 -7.98 -12.06 -13.76
C LYS A 44 -8.59 -10.66 -13.91
N GLY A 45 -8.94 -10.00 -12.81
CA GLY A 45 -9.62 -8.69 -12.81
C GLY A 45 -8.71 -7.48 -12.60
N PHE A 46 -7.42 -7.68 -12.35
CA PHE A 46 -6.49 -6.59 -12.08
C PHE A 46 -5.47 -6.48 -13.23
N CYS A 47 -5.82 -5.71 -14.25
CA CYS A 47 -4.98 -5.51 -15.44
C CYS A 47 -3.87 -4.49 -15.14
N GLY A 48 -2.82 -4.93 -14.44
CA GLY A 48 -1.51 -4.29 -14.55
C GLY A 48 -0.85 -4.82 -15.82
N LEU A 49 -0.34 -3.94 -16.68
CA LEU A 49 0.38 -4.28 -17.91
C LEU A 49 1.19 -5.57 -17.69
N GLN A 50 0.74 -6.64 -18.35
CA GLN A 50 1.30 -7.97 -18.20
C GLN A 50 2.72 -7.92 -18.78
N ILE A 51 3.73 -7.72 -17.94
CA ILE A 51 5.11 -8.04 -18.34
C ILE A 51 5.08 -9.55 -18.48
N GLN A 52 5.05 -10.03 -19.73
CA GLN A 52 5.11 -11.44 -20.04
C GLN A 52 6.37 -12.00 -19.38
N LYS A 53 6.19 -12.75 -18.29
CA LYS A 53 7.26 -13.60 -17.78
C LYS A 53 7.34 -14.78 -18.73
N ASN A 54 8.23 -14.67 -19.70
CA ASN A 54 8.70 -15.82 -20.46
C ASN A 54 9.58 -16.64 -19.50
N ASN A 55 8.95 -17.52 -18.72
CA ASN A 55 9.69 -18.59 -18.06
C ASN A 55 9.93 -19.64 -19.15
N GLN A 56 11.06 -19.53 -19.86
CA GLN A 56 11.62 -20.70 -20.51
C GLN A 56 12.02 -21.69 -19.42
N VAL A 57 11.38 -22.85 -19.52
CA VAL A 57 11.63 -24.10 -18.82
C VAL A 57 13.13 -24.31 -18.59
N LEU A 58 13.53 -24.40 -17.31
CA LEU A 58 14.80 -25.00 -16.89
C LEU A 58 14.47 -25.95 -15.75
N GLU A 59 13.89 -27.09 -16.10
CA GLU A 59 13.64 -28.26 -15.25
C GLU A 59 14.42 -29.48 -15.77
N GLU A 60 15.63 -29.29 -16.31
CA GLU A 60 16.44 -30.39 -16.87
C GLU A 60 17.94 -30.28 -16.58
N SER A 61 18.39 -29.87 -15.37
CA SER A 61 19.84 -29.93 -15.08
C SER A 61 20.30 -30.28 -13.66
N GLU A 62 19.41 -30.66 -12.73
CA GLU A 62 19.84 -31.16 -11.41
C GLU A 62 19.73 -32.70 -11.26
N SER A 63 19.74 -33.43 -12.38
CA SER A 63 19.88 -34.90 -12.38
C SER A 63 21.15 -35.35 -13.11
N ILE A 64 22.31 -34.92 -12.60
CA ILE A 64 23.56 -35.71 -12.58
C ILE A 64 24.22 -35.48 -11.22
#